data_AF-A0A916CE60-F1
#
_entry.id   AF-A0A916CE60-F1
#
_cell.length_a   1.000
_cell.length_b   1.000
_cell.length_c   1.000
_cell.angle_alpha   90.00
_cell.angle_beta   90.00
_cell.angle_gamma   90.00
#
_symmetry.space_group_name_H-M   'P 1'
#
loop_
_entity.id
_entity.type
_entity.pdbx_description
1 polymer ?
#
loop_
_entity_poly.entity_id
_entity_poly.type
_entity_poly.pdbx_seq_one_letter_code
_entity_poly.pdbx_strand_id
1 'polypeptide(L)'
;WIRTPIIPGYTDDHANIQAIARFIRDELPTVARWDLLAYTNLGKPKYHRLDLPYALENISLLAHDEMEAVWRVAHDIVPVARWSGATR
;
A
#
# COMPACT_ATOMS: atom_id res chain seq x y z
N TRP A 1 6.35 8.01 12.01
CA TRP A 1 5.85 6.77 11.36
C TRP A 1 5.19 7.17 10.06
N ILE A 2 5.20 6.30 9.04
CA ILE A 2 4.65 6.56 7.71
C ILE A 2 3.70 5.42 7.34
N ARG A 3 2.65 5.73 6.55
CA ARG A 3 1.71 4.74 6.03
C ARG A 3 1.48 4.98 4.54
N THR A 4 1.51 3.91 3.76
CA THR A 4 1.27 3.94 2.32
C THR A 4 0.22 2.90 1.96
N PRO A 5 -1.00 3.30 1.60
CA PRO A 5 -1.98 2.37 1.02
C PRO A 5 -1.45 1.79 -0.28
N ILE A 6 -1.51 0.48 -0.43
CA ILE A 6 -1.13 -0.27 -1.62
C ILE A 6 -2.41 -0.72 -2.32
N ILE A 7 -2.73 -0.03 -3.41
CA ILE A 7 -3.94 -0.21 -4.19
C ILE A 7 -3.54 -0.73 -5.58
N PRO A 8 -4.02 -1.90 -6.00
CA PRO A 8 -3.64 -2.49 -7.27
C PRO A 8 -3.96 -1.56 -8.45
N GLY A 9 -2.96 -1.30 -9.30
CA GLY A 9 -3.03 -0.41 -10.45
C GLY A 9 -2.89 1.08 -10.13
N TYR A 10 -2.67 1.47 -8.88
CA TYR A 10 -2.54 2.87 -8.47
C TYR A 10 -1.25 3.16 -7.70
N THR A 11 -0.93 2.34 -6.69
CA THR A 11 0.20 2.60 -5.78
C THR A 11 1.08 1.38 -5.53
N ASP A 12 0.74 0.23 -6.09
CA ASP A 12 1.47 -1.04 -6.02
C ASP A 12 2.66 -1.14 -7.00
N ASP A 13 2.83 -0.15 -7.88
CA ASP A 13 3.96 -0.09 -8.78
C ASP A 13 5.30 -0.08 -8.01
N HIS A 14 6.23 -0.93 -8.45
CA HIS A 14 7.50 -1.10 -7.76
C HIS A 14 8.40 0.15 -7.85
N ALA A 15 8.36 0.88 -8.96
CA ALA A 15 9.15 2.10 -9.11
C ALA A 15 8.62 3.20 -8.18
N ASN A 16 7.30 3.30 -8.01
CA ASN A 16 6.67 4.17 -7.02
C ASN A 16 7.14 3.85 -5.59
N ILE A 17 7.08 2.57 -5.18
CA ILE A 17 7.56 2.16 -3.86
C ILE A 17 9.05 2.44 -3.66
N GLN A 18 9.86 2.17 -4.67
CA GLN A 18 11.29 2.45 -4.63
C GLN A 18 11.58 3.95 -4.48
N ALA A 19 10.81 4.82 -5.15
CA ALA A 19 10.94 6.26 -5.02
C ALA A 19 10.59 6.75 -3.61
N ILE A 20 9.48 6.27 -3.04
CA ILE A 20 9.11 6.58 -1.65
C ILE A 20 10.19 6.08 -0.68
N ALA A 21 10.68 4.86 -0.88
CA ALA A 21 11.69 4.26 -0.02
C ALA A 21 13.01 5.07 0.00
N ARG A 22 13.47 5.53 -1.18
CA ARG A 22 14.64 6.41 -1.29
C ARG A 22 14.42 7.72 -0.54
N PHE A 23 13.28 8.37 -0.73
CA PHE A 23 12.95 9.60 -0.02
C PHE A 23 12.95 9.41 1.50
N ILE A 24 12.36 8.31 2.00
CA ILE A 24 12.34 8.00 3.43
C ILE A 24 13.76 7.80 3.96
N ARG A 25 14.59 7.04 3.25
CA ARG A 25 15.98 6.76 3.65
C ARG A 25 16.83 8.04 3.67
N ASP A 26 16.71 8.87 2.63
CA ASP A 26 17.61 10.00 2.40
C ASP A 26 17.20 11.24 3.20
N GLU A 27 15.90 11.49 3.35
CA GLU A 27 15.39 12.75 3.90
C GLU A 27 14.77 12.62 5.30
N LEU A 28 14.41 11.41 5.74
CA LEU A 28 13.62 11.20 6.96
C LEU A 28 14.32 10.27 7.98
N PRO A 29 15.44 10.70 8.60
CA PRO A 29 16.25 9.86 9.50
C PRO A 29 15.54 9.42 10.78
N THR A 30 14.41 10.05 11.13
CA THR A 30 13.64 9.77 12.35
C THR A 30 12.50 8.76 12.15
N VAL A 31 12.36 8.20 10.94
CA VAL A 31 11.29 7.23 10.66
C VAL A 31 11.58 5.91 11.37
N ALA A 32 10.84 5.67 12.46
CA ALA A 32 10.93 4.42 13.21
C ALA A 32 10.05 3.27 12.65
N ARG A 33 9.17 3.56 11.69
CA ARG A 33 8.16 2.60 11.17
C ARG A 33 7.57 3.10 9.87
N TRP A 34 7.49 2.24 8.86
CA TRP A 34 6.74 2.46 7.63
C TRP A 34 5.78 1.28 7.38
N ASP A 35 4.47 1.54 7.38
CA ASP A 35 3.47 0.52 7.09
C ASP A 35 2.96 0.63 5.66
N LEU A 36 3.15 -0.44 4.88
CA LEU A 36 2.44 -0.65 3.64
C LEU A 36 1.11 -1.32 3.95
N LEU A 37 0.00 -0.70 3.54
CA LEU A 37 -1.34 -1.14 3.91
C LEU A 37 -2.04 -1.74 2.69
N ALA A 38 -2.26 -3.05 2.70
CA ALA A 38 -2.99 -3.71 1.62
C ALA A 38 -4.42 -3.14 1.53
N TYR A 39 -4.81 -2.72 0.34
CA TYR A 39 -6.15 -2.21 0.07
C TYR A 39 -7.23 -3.25 0.36
N THR A 40 -8.37 -2.79 0.88
CA THR A 40 -9.58 -3.60 1.03
C THR A 40 -10.79 -2.85 0.49
N ASN A 41 -11.76 -3.57 -0.03
CA ASN A 41 -12.99 -3.01 -0.59
C ASN A 41 -14.11 -2.81 0.45
N LEU A 42 -13.80 -2.80 1.75
CA LEU A 42 -14.78 -2.64 2.84
C LEU A 42 -15.55 -1.31 2.80
N GLY A 43 -15.02 -0.31 2.08
CA GLY A 43 -15.70 0.97 1.86
C GLY A 43 -16.86 0.90 0.87
N LYS A 44 -16.84 -0.06 -0.07
CA LYS A 44 -17.80 -0.18 -1.18
C LYS A 44 -19.28 -0.13 -0.73
N PRO A 45 -19.74 -0.88 0.30
CA PRO A 45 -21.12 -0.83 0.75
C PRO A 45 -21.57 0.55 1.25
N LYS A 46 -20.63 1.39 1.76
CA LYS A 46 -20.97 2.74 2.23
C LYS A 46 -21.27 3.69 1.07
N TYR A 47 -20.54 3.56 -0.05
CA TYR A 47 -20.78 4.35 -1.26
C TYR A 47 -22.15 4.02 -1.85
N HIS A 48 -22.48 2.73 -1.98
CA HIS A 48 -23.78 2.30 -2.49
C HIS A 48 -24.95 2.80 -1.62
N ARG A 49 -24.80 2.84 -0.28
CA ARG A 49 -25.85 3.37 0.62
C ARG A 49 -26.10 4.87 0.48
N LEU A 50 -25.15 5.60 -0.11
CA LEU A 50 -25.25 7.04 -0.34
C LEU A 50 -25.58 7.35 -1.81
N ASP A 51 -25.91 6.33 -2.61
CA ASP A 51 -26.10 6.43 -4.05
C ASP A 51 -24.90 7.07 -4.77
N LEU A 52 -23.69 6.84 -4.24
CA LEU A 52 -22.44 7.36 -4.80
C LEU A 52 -21.70 6.29 -5.60
N PRO A 53 -21.06 6.65 -6.73
CA PRO A 53 -20.19 5.74 -7.45
C PRO A 53 -18.92 5.44 -6.63
N TYR A 54 -18.53 4.17 -6.57
CA TYR A 54 -17.27 3.76 -5.95
C TYR A 54 -16.19 3.61 -7.03
N ALA A 55 -15.15 4.45 -6.97
CA ALA A 55 -14.13 4.50 -8.02
C ALA A 55 -13.33 3.19 -8.21
N LEU A 56 -13.31 2.32 -7.18
CA LEU A 56 -12.56 1.06 -7.16
C LEU A 56 -13.49 -0.16 -7.29
N GLU A 57 -14.65 0.00 -7.93
CA GLU A 57 -15.74 -0.99 -8.02
C GLU A 57 -15.28 -2.41 -8.42
N ASN A 58 -14.34 -2.46 -9.37
CA ASN A 58 -13.84 -3.68 -10.01
C ASN A 58 -12.43 -4.06 -9.57
N ILE A 59 -11.87 -3.37 -8.56
CA ILE A 59 -10.53 -3.65 -8.07
C ILE A 59 -10.59 -4.79 -7.04
N SER A 60 -9.84 -5.85 -7.32
CA SER A 60 -9.67 -6.98 -6.40
C SER A 60 -8.57 -6.68 -5.38
N LEU A 61 -8.58 -7.41 -4.27
CA LEU A 61 -7.46 -7.38 -3.33
C LEU A 61 -6.19 -7.90 -4.01
N LEU A 62 -5.03 -7.39 -3.60
CA LEU A 62 -3.74 -7.96 -3.98
C LEU A 62 -3.64 -9.40 -3.48
N ALA A 63 -3.02 -10.25 -4.28
CA ALA A 63 -2.60 -11.56 -3.80
C ALA A 63 -1.47 -11.41 -2.77
N HIS A 64 -1.32 -12.40 -1.90
CA HIS A 64 -0.31 -12.38 -0.85
C HIS A 64 1.12 -12.23 -1.41
N ASP A 65 1.46 -12.96 -2.47
CA ASP A 65 2.76 -12.92 -3.12
C ASP A 65 3.06 -11.58 -3.82
N GLU A 66 2.05 -10.97 -4.45
CA GLU A 66 2.15 -9.62 -5.01
C GLU A 66 2.44 -8.59 -3.91
N MET A 67 1.74 -8.67 -2.77
CA MET A 67 1.95 -7.79 -1.64
C MET A 67 3.34 -7.98 -1.00
N GLU A 68 3.81 -9.23 -0.88
CA GLU A 68 5.16 -9.56 -0.44
C GLU A 68 6.24 -9.00 -1.38
N ALA A 69 6.02 -9.06 -2.70
CA ALA A 69 6.95 -8.50 -3.68
C ALA A 69 7.08 -6.98 -3.54
N VAL A 70 5.95 -6.28 -3.39
CA VAL A 70 5.90 -4.83 -3.12
C VAL A 70 6.61 -4.50 -1.80
N TRP A 71 6.34 -5.26 -0.73
CA TRP A 71 6.99 -5.06 0.55
C TRP A 71 8.50 -5.26 0.47
N ARG A 72 8.98 -6.29 -0.24
CA ARG A 72 10.42 -6.57 -0.39
C ARG A 72 11.15 -5.36 -0.98
N VAL A 73 10.59 -4.70 -1.99
CA VAL A 73 11.17 -3.48 -2.58
C VAL A 73 11.33 -2.36 -1.56
N ALA A 74 10.34 -2.18 -0.68
CA ALA A 74 10.40 -1.20 0.40
C ALA A 74 11.43 -1.60 1.47
N HIS A 75 11.39 -2.86 1.90
CA HIS A 75 12.22 -3.39 2.99
C HIS A 75 13.71 -3.40 2.66
N ASP A 76 14.06 -3.71 1.40
CA ASP A 76 15.45 -3.70 0.92
C ASP A 76 16.13 -2.32 1.05
N ILE A 77 15.34 -1.24 1.08
CA ILE A 77 15.83 0.15 1.19
C ILE A 77 15.58 0.74 2.59
N VAL A 78 14.44 0.41 3.20
CA VAL A 78 14.00 0.90 4.51
C VAL A 78 13.66 -0.31 5.40
N PRO A 79 14.60 -0.82 6.22
CA PRO A 79 14.40 -2.06 6.98
C PRO A 79 13.24 -2.04 7.99
N VAL A 80 12.78 -0.85 8.41
CA VAL A 80 11.62 -0.68 9.29
C VAL A 80 10.27 -0.72 8.53
N ALA A 81 10.31 -1.01 7.23
CA ALA A 81 9.11 -1.25 6.43
C ALA A 81 8.49 -2.60 6.77
N ARG A 82 7.17 -2.59 6.95
CA ARG A 82 6.33 -3.78 7.15
C ARG A 82 5.04 -3.62 6.40
N TRP A 83 4.32 -4.71 6.17
CA TRP A 83 2.98 -4.63 5.60
C TRP A 83 1.94 -5.34 6.47
N SER A 84 0.68 -4.93 6.28
CA SER A 84 -0.49 -5.53 6.92
C SER A 84 -1.74 -5.28 6.10
N GLY A 85 -2.79 -6.05 6.36
CA GLY A 85 -4.07 -5.94 5.69
C GLY A 85 -4.50 -7.26 5.07
N ALA A 86 -5.71 -7.30 4.52
CA ALA A 86 -6.21 -8.49 3.86
C ALA A 86 -5.59 -8.62 2.47
N THR A 87 -5.24 -9.85 2.10
CA THR A 87 -4.88 -10.26 0.75
C THR A 87 -5.82 -11.38 0.33
N ARG A 88 -5.96 -11.61 -0.98
CA ARG A 88 -6.74 -12.73 -1.51
C ARG A 88 -5.91 -13.99 -1.65
#